data_AF-A0ABC8WF04-F1
#
_entry.id   AF-A0ABC8WF04-F1
#
_cell.length_a   1.000
_cell.length_b   1.000
_cell.length_c   1.000
_cell.angle_alpha   90.00
_cell.angle_beta   90.00
_cell.angle_gamma   90.00
#
_symmetry.space_group_name_H-M   'P 1'
#
loop_
_entity.id
_entity.type
_entity.pdbx_description
1 polymer ?
#
loop_
_entity_poly.entity_id
_entity_poly.type
_entity_poly.pdbx_seq_one_letter_code
_entity_poly.pdbx_strand_id
1 'polypeptide(L)'
;MEFPTSVHEETATMAADDVISDLPDDLLLRILSFLPAASEVARTSVLSRRWHHLWPNAIALRFAVVSEPREYSYTQADRDDARRLIAITDAVLASRADGPDIEDLHVSFVYSSEDHNGYIDDPYTGYDFRHYHAADITSGHVASWMGFAARRVVERMKRVLMRKHIMRRKMKEEEEKKVWQPMPEYVYDDEREEERVLLAELPGSMRARVMSLTLGKAILTIPTVGAGSFDALTDVLLSHAKVDAGSDVRLGSLFSSCCCPRLRKLQLRYIEGLTELRLDAVGTLSELRLLDLHGLEALDVAAPGLRFLGINGCFWITSARFSAPRLETLACDHLCPAERLSFNGAASVRCIEDLHLSHVFLRPKNNEWKDEEDENLSAAVWLLRHCTAMDRLQVQIVWPQFGPSQKQQLGEEVDFEDNMMHLPQLSNMRNLKITFNVPWSYGHNVGATITKLIAKCPELEDLSIEICCSKKDCLDQNCICNQPSGWDAWESQKLPLERLRNVDFRNFIPYDSQIQLVSLFLTNAPALERMTLVLHRRTYQNSVPCPQSMSGRG
;
A
#
# COMPACT_ATOMS: atom_id res chain seq x y z
N MET A 1 -33.64 -16.47 -84.93
CA MET A 1 -33.37 -15.73 -83.69
C MET A 1 -33.29 -16.76 -82.60
N GLU A 2 -32.14 -16.89 -81.94
CA GLU A 2 -31.99 -17.40 -80.57
C GLU A 2 -30.50 -17.34 -80.24
N PHE A 3 -30.14 -16.41 -79.34
CA PHE A 3 -28.82 -16.34 -78.74
C PHE A 3 -28.82 -17.27 -77.52
N PRO A 4 -27.78 -18.10 -77.30
CA PRO A 4 -27.71 -18.92 -76.11
C PRO A 4 -27.19 -18.12 -74.92
N THR A 5 -28.01 -18.13 -73.87
CA THR A 5 -27.67 -17.97 -72.46
C THR A 5 -26.62 -18.98 -71.98
N SER A 6 -25.62 -18.52 -71.24
CA SER A 6 -25.26 -19.05 -69.90
C SER A 6 -23.96 -18.38 -69.43
N VAL A 7 -24.09 -17.48 -68.46
CA VAL A 7 -22.98 -16.94 -67.69
C VAL A 7 -22.75 -17.90 -66.53
N HIS A 8 -21.62 -18.60 -66.51
CA HIS A 8 -21.19 -19.32 -65.32
C HIS A 8 -20.59 -18.30 -64.35
N GLU A 9 -21.33 -18.04 -63.28
CA GLU A 9 -20.93 -17.27 -62.12
C GLU A 9 -19.99 -18.15 -61.26
N GLU A 10 -18.68 -17.98 -61.45
CA GLU A 10 -17.65 -18.56 -60.58
C GLU A 10 -17.58 -17.73 -59.29
N THR A 11 -18.22 -18.21 -58.24
CA THR A 11 -18.05 -17.68 -56.88
C THR A 11 -16.69 -18.10 -56.33
N ALA A 12 -15.65 -17.33 -56.67
CA ALA A 12 -14.35 -17.41 -56.03
C ALA A 12 -14.48 -16.91 -54.57
N THR A 13 -14.56 -17.84 -53.62
CA THR A 13 -14.29 -17.54 -52.22
C THR A 13 -12.83 -17.10 -52.08
N MET A 14 -12.59 -15.79 -51.95
CA MET A 14 -11.30 -15.28 -51.48
C MET A 14 -11.10 -15.78 -50.04
N ALA A 15 -10.38 -16.90 -49.89
CA ALA A 15 -9.79 -17.25 -48.61
C ALA A 15 -8.84 -16.10 -48.25
N ALA A 16 -9.10 -15.40 -47.15
CA ALA A 16 -8.14 -14.46 -46.61
C ALA A 16 -6.89 -15.27 -46.23
N ASP A 17 -5.77 -15.05 -46.94
CA ASP A 17 -4.51 -15.71 -46.63
C ASP A 17 -4.16 -15.45 -45.16
N ASP A 18 -3.96 -16.51 -44.39
CA ASP A 18 -3.61 -16.46 -42.97
C ASP A 18 -2.11 -16.13 -42.82
N VAL A 19 -1.78 -14.86 -43.10
CA VAL A 19 -0.40 -14.33 -43.05
C VAL A 19 0.23 -14.46 -41.66
N ILE A 20 -0.60 -14.52 -40.61
CA ILE A 20 -0.14 -14.67 -39.24
C ILE A 20 0.36 -16.11 -38.99
N SER A 21 -0.32 -17.10 -39.54
CA SER A 21 0.14 -18.50 -39.49
C SER A 21 1.42 -18.75 -40.28
N ASP A 22 1.84 -17.87 -41.19
CA ASP A 22 3.07 -18.03 -41.97
C ASP A 22 4.32 -17.43 -41.30
N LEU A 23 4.16 -16.76 -40.15
CA LEU A 23 5.28 -16.20 -39.42
C LEU A 23 6.22 -17.30 -38.87
N PRO A 24 7.55 -17.07 -38.91
CA PRO A 24 8.54 -17.86 -38.18
C PRO A 24 8.26 -17.98 -36.68
N ASP A 25 8.62 -19.13 -36.09
CA ASP A 25 8.35 -19.42 -34.68
C ASP A 25 8.98 -18.39 -33.73
N ASP A 26 10.17 -17.86 -34.02
CA ASP A 26 10.83 -16.83 -33.21
C ASP A 26 10.01 -15.53 -33.12
N LEU A 27 9.40 -15.11 -34.23
CA LEU A 27 8.50 -13.96 -34.24
C LEU A 27 7.19 -14.25 -33.51
N LEU A 28 6.63 -15.45 -33.67
CA LEU A 28 5.43 -15.88 -32.95
C LEU A 28 5.67 -15.92 -31.43
N LEU A 29 6.80 -16.49 -30.98
CA LEU A 29 7.18 -16.52 -29.57
C LEU A 29 7.38 -15.11 -28.99
N ARG A 30 7.89 -14.18 -29.80
CA ARG A 30 7.99 -12.77 -29.42
C ARG A 30 6.62 -12.11 -29.32
N ILE A 31 5.71 -12.35 -30.25
CA ILE A 31 4.32 -11.85 -30.18
C ILE A 31 3.63 -12.37 -28.93
N LEU A 32 3.73 -13.68 -28.67
CA LEU A 32 3.16 -14.32 -27.49
C LEU A 32 3.73 -13.73 -26.18
N SER A 33 5.00 -13.31 -26.15
CA SER A 33 5.61 -12.67 -24.97
C SER A 33 4.95 -11.35 -24.56
N PHE A 34 4.22 -10.70 -25.48
CA PHE A 34 3.46 -9.49 -25.20
C PHE A 34 2.05 -9.75 -24.66
N LEU A 35 1.56 -11.00 -24.71
CA LEU A 35 0.25 -11.32 -24.16
C LEU A 35 0.28 -11.28 -22.62
N PRO A 36 -0.77 -10.73 -21.99
CA PRO A 36 -0.76 -10.49 -20.54
C PRO A 36 -0.92 -11.77 -19.72
N ALA A 37 -1.52 -12.83 -20.29
CA ALA A 37 -1.71 -14.12 -19.62
C ALA A 37 -1.84 -15.29 -20.60
N ALA A 38 -1.57 -16.50 -20.12
CA ALA A 38 -1.74 -17.77 -20.83
C ALA A 38 -3.18 -17.98 -21.34
N SER A 39 -4.18 -17.47 -20.64
CA SER A 39 -5.59 -17.52 -21.08
C SER A 39 -5.82 -16.73 -22.36
N GLU A 40 -5.19 -15.56 -22.52
CA GLU A 40 -5.27 -14.76 -23.75
C GLU A 40 -4.57 -15.45 -24.94
N VAL A 41 -3.57 -16.28 -24.65
CA VAL A 41 -2.92 -17.11 -25.66
C VAL A 41 -3.87 -18.20 -26.16
N ALA A 42 -4.66 -18.79 -25.26
CA ALA A 42 -5.72 -19.70 -25.66
C ALA A 42 -6.81 -18.99 -26.48
N ARG A 43 -7.19 -17.75 -26.14
CA ARG A 43 -8.18 -16.97 -26.92
C ARG A 43 -7.68 -16.61 -28.31
N THR A 44 -6.40 -16.31 -28.45
CA THR A 44 -5.77 -16.00 -29.74
C THR A 44 -5.51 -17.24 -30.61
N SER A 45 -5.72 -18.45 -30.10
CA SER A 45 -5.68 -19.69 -30.91
C SER A 45 -6.76 -19.78 -31.99
N VAL A 46 -7.78 -18.90 -31.93
CA VAL A 46 -8.75 -18.69 -33.02
C VAL A 46 -8.08 -18.13 -34.28
N LEU A 47 -7.01 -17.35 -34.12
CA LEU A 47 -6.22 -16.81 -35.23
C LEU A 47 -5.32 -17.90 -35.84
N SER A 48 -4.67 -18.70 -35.00
CA SER A 48 -3.87 -19.84 -35.45
C SER A 48 -3.73 -20.89 -34.35
N ARG A 49 -4.02 -22.16 -34.68
CA ARG A 49 -3.83 -23.28 -33.73
C ARG A 49 -2.37 -23.46 -33.32
N ARG A 50 -1.41 -23.00 -34.15
CA ARG A 50 0.03 -23.07 -33.85
C ARG A 50 0.40 -22.35 -32.55
N TRP A 51 -0.30 -21.26 -32.23
CA TRP A 51 0.00 -20.42 -31.08
C TRP A 51 -0.17 -21.18 -29.75
N HIS A 52 -1.15 -22.09 -29.69
CA HIS A 52 -1.37 -22.94 -28.53
C HIS A 52 -0.19 -23.89 -28.26
N HIS A 53 0.44 -24.40 -29.33
CA HIS A 53 1.57 -25.31 -29.23
C HIS A 53 2.91 -24.58 -29.00
N LEU A 54 3.02 -23.32 -29.44
CA LEU A 54 4.22 -22.51 -29.30
C LEU A 54 4.30 -21.78 -27.96
N TRP A 55 3.16 -21.45 -27.34
CA TRP A 55 3.11 -20.75 -26.05
C TRP A 55 4.03 -21.30 -24.97
N PRO A 56 4.11 -22.63 -24.73
CA PRO A 56 5.01 -23.16 -23.72
C PRO A 56 6.48 -22.81 -23.97
N ASN A 57 6.85 -22.50 -25.22
CA ASN A 57 8.22 -22.13 -25.62
C ASN A 57 8.49 -20.63 -25.58
N ALA A 58 7.53 -19.78 -25.16
CA ALA A 58 7.71 -18.33 -25.11
C ALA A 58 8.84 -17.92 -24.15
N ILE A 59 9.47 -16.77 -24.44
CA ILE A 59 10.51 -16.15 -23.58
C ILE A 59 9.93 -15.46 -22.35
N ALA A 60 8.61 -15.27 -22.31
CA ALA A 60 7.87 -14.77 -21.16
C ALA A 60 6.68 -15.69 -20.89
N LEU A 61 6.62 -16.24 -19.68
CA LEU A 61 5.53 -17.12 -19.25
C LEU A 61 4.70 -16.40 -18.19
N ARG A 62 3.41 -16.16 -18.50
CA ARG A 62 2.48 -15.47 -17.61
C ARG A 62 1.27 -16.34 -17.30
N PHE A 63 1.25 -16.93 -16.12
CA PHE A 63 0.12 -17.69 -15.60
C PHE A 63 -0.65 -16.79 -14.63
N ALA A 64 -1.73 -16.16 -15.11
CA ALA A 64 -2.51 -15.23 -14.31
C ALA A 64 -4.01 -15.48 -14.44
N VAL A 65 -4.72 -15.35 -13.32
CA VAL A 65 -6.19 -15.32 -13.30
C VAL A 65 -6.63 -13.86 -13.49
N VAL A 66 -7.13 -13.51 -14.68
CA VAL A 66 -7.23 -12.10 -15.13
C VAL A 66 -8.60 -11.47 -14.88
N SER A 67 -9.66 -12.25 -14.60
CA SER A 67 -11.03 -11.71 -14.54
C SER A 67 -11.66 -11.87 -13.17
N GLU A 68 -11.99 -10.76 -12.51
CA GLU A 68 -12.90 -10.75 -11.36
C GLU A 68 -14.25 -11.36 -11.76
N PRO A 69 -14.84 -12.28 -10.97
CA PRO A 69 -16.19 -12.75 -11.21
C PRO A 69 -17.16 -11.56 -11.15
N ARG A 70 -17.94 -11.34 -12.22
CA ARG A 70 -18.85 -10.18 -12.37
C ARG A 70 -19.91 -10.03 -11.27
N GLU A 71 -20.13 -11.06 -10.43
CA GLU A 71 -21.28 -11.13 -9.52
C GLU A 71 -20.92 -11.42 -8.05
N TYR A 72 -19.68 -11.18 -7.59
CA TYR A 72 -19.23 -11.47 -6.21
C TYR A 72 -19.49 -12.92 -5.74
N SER A 73 -19.91 -13.80 -6.65
CA SER A 73 -20.23 -15.21 -6.44
C SER A 73 -19.24 -16.02 -7.27
N TYR A 74 -18.52 -16.89 -6.58
CA TYR A 74 -17.50 -17.74 -7.19
C TYR A 74 -18.16 -19.04 -7.60
N THR A 75 -18.10 -19.37 -8.88
CA THR A 75 -18.69 -20.60 -9.40
C THR A 75 -17.73 -21.78 -9.22
N GLN A 76 -18.26 -23.00 -9.32
CA GLN A 76 -17.42 -24.20 -9.37
C GLN A 76 -16.53 -24.21 -10.63
N ALA A 77 -16.99 -23.61 -11.74
CA ALA A 77 -16.22 -23.49 -12.97
C ALA A 77 -14.95 -22.65 -12.76
N ASP A 78 -15.04 -21.53 -12.05
CA ASP A 78 -13.87 -20.69 -11.71
C ASP A 78 -12.83 -21.50 -10.91
N ARG A 79 -13.29 -22.43 -10.05
CA ARG A 79 -12.41 -23.35 -9.30
C ARG A 79 -11.70 -24.35 -10.17
N ASP A 80 -12.44 -24.94 -11.08
CA ASP A 80 -11.87 -25.92 -11.99
C ASP A 80 -10.88 -25.26 -12.96
N ASP A 81 -11.14 -24.02 -13.39
CA ASP A 81 -10.23 -23.24 -14.24
C ASP A 81 -8.93 -22.87 -13.52
N ALA A 82 -9.01 -22.42 -12.26
CA ALA A 82 -7.81 -22.15 -11.46
C ALA A 82 -6.97 -23.41 -11.22
N ARG A 83 -7.60 -24.56 -10.94
CA ARG A 83 -6.92 -25.86 -10.79
C ARG A 83 -6.24 -26.30 -12.09
N ARG A 84 -6.92 -26.13 -13.23
CA ARG A 84 -6.33 -26.39 -14.55
C ARG A 84 -5.12 -25.49 -14.77
N LEU A 85 -5.20 -24.22 -14.42
CA LEU A 85 -4.08 -23.28 -14.57
C LEU A 85 -2.89 -23.66 -13.68
N ILE A 86 -3.12 -24.11 -12.43
CA ILE A 86 -2.07 -24.65 -11.55
C ILE A 86 -1.39 -25.85 -12.23
N ALA A 87 -2.16 -26.83 -12.69
CA ALA A 87 -1.63 -28.02 -13.36
C ALA A 87 -0.87 -27.68 -14.66
N ILE A 88 -1.37 -26.73 -15.46
CA ILE A 88 -0.69 -26.24 -16.66
C ILE A 88 0.62 -25.55 -16.28
N THR A 89 0.63 -24.75 -15.21
CA THR A 89 1.84 -24.08 -14.71
C THR A 89 2.89 -25.13 -14.37
N ASP A 90 2.55 -26.14 -13.58
CA ASP A 90 3.46 -27.23 -13.24
C ASP A 90 3.97 -27.98 -14.48
N ALA A 91 3.07 -28.36 -15.40
CA ALA A 91 3.43 -29.10 -16.60
C ALA A 91 4.38 -28.30 -17.51
N VAL A 92 4.11 -27.00 -17.72
CA VAL A 92 4.95 -26.14 -18.55
C VAL A 92 6.31 -25.93 -17.90
N LEU A 93 6.36 -25.58 -16.61
CA LEU A 93 7.63 -25.36 -15.92
C LEU A 93 8.48 -26.65 -15.85
N ALA A 94 7.84 -27.81 -15.63
CA ALA A 94 8.52 -29.10 -15.67
C ALA A 94 9.08 -29.41 -17.07
N SER A 95 8.30 -29.18 -18.13
CA SER A 95 8.76 -29.41 -19.52
C SER A 95 9.95 -28.52 -19.90
N ARG A 96 10.09 -27.36 -19.25
CA ARG A 96 11.17 -26.39 -19.48
C ARG A 96 12.33 -26.51 -18.49
N ALA A 97 12.30 -27.47 -17.57
CA ALA A 97 13.31 -27.59 -16.53
C ALA A 97 14.74 -27.65 -17.11
N ASP A 98 14.90 -28.30 -18.27
CA ASP A 98 16.16 -28.43 -19.02
C ASP A 98 16.24 -27.56 -20.29
N GLY A 99 15.26 -26.67 -20.49
CA GLY A 99 15.15 -25.81 -21.65
C GLY A 99 15.99 -24.52 -21.59
N PRO A 100 15.90 -23.66 -22.61
CA PRO A 100 16.55 -22.35 -22.60
C PRO A 100 15.96 -21.43 -21.53
N ASP A 101 16.77 -20.47 -21.10
CA ASP A 101 16.38 -19.44 -20.15
C ASP A 101 15.16 -18.64 -20.66
N ILE A 102 14.40 -18.11 -19.70
CA ILE A 102 13.28 -17.21 -19.97
C ILE A 102 13.55 -15.85 -19.34
N GLU A 103 13.08 -14.80 -20.01
CA GLU A 103 13.21 -13.43 -19.53
C GLU A 103 12.25 -13.20 -18.34
N ASP A 104 10.96 -13.50 -18.50
CA ASP A 104 9.93 -13.16 -17.51
C ASP A 104 9.10 -14.39 -17.09
N LEU A 105 8.93 -14.57 -15.79
CA LEU A 105 8.00 -15.51 -15.19
C LEU A 105 7.03 -14.77 -14.28
N HIS A 106 5.75 -14.82 -14.61
CA HIS A 106 4.68 -14.29 -13.79
C HIS A 106 3.71 -15.41 -13.41
N VAL A 107 3.51 -15.64 -12.11
CA VAL A 107 2.58 -16.65 -11.59
C VAL A 107 1.64 -15.97 -10.57
N SER A 108 0.42 -15.64 -10.98
CA SER A 108 -0.56 -14.91 -10.16
C SER A 108 -1.91 -15.62 -10.12
N PHE A 109 -2.23 -16.21 -8.97
CA PHE A 109 -3.54 -16.80 -8.68
C PHE A 109 -4.41 -15.86 -7.83
N VAL A 110 -4.23 -14.55 -8.01
CA VAL A 110 -4.99 -13.48 -7.34
C VAL A 110 -5.84 -12.78 -8.39
N TYR A 111 -7.15 -12.67 -8.14
CA TYR A 111 -8.00 -11.76 -8.93
C TYR A 111 -7.54 -10.34 -8.60
N SER A 112 -6.84 -9.69 -9.52
CA SER A 112 -6.39 -8.31 -9.34
C SER A 112 -7.18 -7.39 -10.26
N SER A 113 -7.91 -6.43 -9.69
CA SER A 113 -8.11 -5.14 -10.36
C SER A 113 -6.96 -4.20 -9.97
N GLU A 114 -6.59 -3.32 -10.89
CA GLU A 114 -5.58 -2.29 -10.68
C GLU A 114 -6.00 -1.28 -9.58
N ASP A 115 -7.31 -1.22 -9.26
CA ASP A 115 -7.94 -0.19 -8.42
C ASP A 115 -8.48 -0.68 -7.05
N HIS A 116 -8.57 -1.99 -6.77
CA HIS A 116 -9.15 -2.52 -5.51
C HIS A 116 -8.25 -3.53 -4.79
N ASN A 117 -6.93 -3.31 -4.78
CA ASN A 117 -6.00 -4.10 -3.96
C ASN A 117 -5.93 -3.61 -2.50
N GLY A 118 -7.09 -3.52 -1.85
CA GLY A 118 -7.14 -3.35 -0.39
C GLY A 118 -6.76 -4.69 0.26
N TYR A 119 -5.48 -4.91 0.55
CA TYR A 119 -5.14 -5.84 1.62
C TYR A 119 -5.56 -5.15 2.92
N ILE A 120 -6.58 -5.70 3.58
CA ILE A 120 -7.01 -5.22 4.87
C ILE A 120 -6.17 -6.00 5.87
N ASP A 121 -5.29 -5.31 6.58
CA ASP A 121 -4.57 -5.87 7.73
C ASP A 121 -5.52 -6.03 8.92
N ASP A 122 -6.52 -6.88 8.72
CA ASP A 122 -7.49 -7.29 9.71
C ASP A 122 -7.26 -8.78 10.00
N PRO A 123 -7.11 -9.17 11.28
CA PRO A 123 -6.84 -10.56 11.67
C PRO A 123 -7.95 -11.55 11.24
N TYR A 124 -9.10 -11.06 10.77
CA TYR A 124 -10.24 -11.88 10.38
C TYR A 124 -10.43 -12.02 8.85
N THR A 125 -9.97 -11.08 8.02
CA THR A 125 -10.34 -11.01 6.59
C THR A 125 -9.16 -11.09 5.62
N GLY A 126 -7.99 -10.52 5.92
CA GLY A 126 -6.85 -10.48 4.98
C GLY A 126 -7.20 -9.74 3.67
N TYR A 127 -7.22 -10.45 2.53
CA TYR A 127 -7.65 -9.84 1.26
C TYR A 127 -9.17 -9.57 1.28
N ASP A 128 -9.59 -8.41 0.76
CA ASP A 128 -11.01 -7.97 0.72
C ASP A 128 -11.95 -8.98 0.03
N PHE A 129 -11.40 -9.89 -0.79
CA PHE A 129 -12.16 -10.86 -1.59
C PHE A 129 -11.84 -12.33 -1.27
N ARG A 130 -12.88 -13.18 -1.28
CA ARG A 130 -12.74 -14.62 -1.04
C ARG A 130 -12.12 -15.35 -2.23
N HIS A 131 -10.85 -15.74 -2.14
CA HIS A 131 -10.17 -16.50 -3.21
C HIS A 131 -10.23 -18.02 -2.96
N TYR A 132 -11.21 -18.72 -3.55
CA TYR A 132 -11.49 -20.15 -3.30
C TYR A 132 -10.50 -21.16 -3.91
N HIS A 133 -9.38 -20.71 -4.48
CA HIS A 133 -8.36 -21.55 -5.12
C HIS A 133 -7.04 -21.59 -4.33
N ALA A 134 -6.90 -20.76 -3.29
CA ALA A 134 -5.69 -20.70 -2.48
C ALA A 134 -5.37 -22.05 -1.80
N ALA A 135 -6.40 -22.85 -1.49
CA ALA A 135 -6.24 -24.18 -0.89
C ALA A 135 -5.67 -25.25 -1.85
N ASP A 136 -5.75 -25.02 -3.16
CA ASP A 136 -5.23 -25.97 -4.16
C ASP A 136 -3.73 -25.75 -4.42
N ILE A 137 -3.15 -24.66 -3.92
CA ILE A 137 -1.72 -24.42 -4.02
C ILE A 137 -1.02 -25.01 -2.80
N THR A 138 -0.02 -25.86 -3.03
CA THR A 138 0.72 -26.58 -1.99
C THR A 138 2.14 -26.03 -1.88
N SER A 139 2.81 -26.29 -0.75
CA SER A 139 4.24 -25.99 -0.58
C SER A 139 5.11 -26.64 -1.68
N GLY A 140 4.69 -27.78 -2.22
CA GLY A 140 5.37 -28.46 -3.33
C GLY A 140 5.30 -27.65 -4.63
N HIS A 141 4.15 -27.05 -4.95
CA HIS A 141 4.01 -26.16 -6.11
C HIS A 141 4.93 -24.94 -5.94
N VAL A 142 4.89 -24.29 -4.77
CA VAL A 142 5.73 -23.13 -4.43
C VAL A 142 7.21 -23.45 -4.61
N ALA A 143 7.68 -24.55 -4.04
CA ALA A 143 9.06 -25.00 -4.15
C ALA A 143 9.47 -25.28 -5.60
N SER A 144 8.62 -25.96 -6.37
CA SER A 144 8.85 -26.24 -7.80
C SER A 144 9.01 -24.95 -8.60
N TRP A 145 8.09 -23.99 -8.43
CA TRP A 145 8.08 -22.73 -9.17
C TRP A 145 9.28 -21.85 -8.81
N MET A 146 9.63 -21.73 -7.52
CA MET A 146 10.81 -21.00 -7.09
C MET A 146 12.10 -21.67 -7.57
N GLY A 147 12.19 -23.00 -7.53
CA GLY A 147 13.34 -23.75 -8.01
C GLY A 147 13.54 -23.65 -9.52
N PHE A 148 12.46 -23.58 -10.31
CA PHE A 148 12.53 -23.26 -11.73
C PHE A 148 13.02 -21.82 -11.93
N ALA A 149 12.40 -20.85 -11.24
CA ALA A 149 12.71 -19.44 -11.41
C ALA A 149 14.17 -19.11 -11.09
N ALA A 150 14.69 -19.66 -10.00
CA ALA A 150 16.08 -19.49 -9.59
C ALA A 150 17.09 -19.89 -10.67
N ARG A 151 16.78 -20.95 -11.44
CA ARG A 151 17.68 -21.51 -12.45
C ARG A 151 17.51 -20.89 -13.84
N ARG A 152 16.27 -20.56 -14.22
CA ARG A 152 15.90 -20.28 -15.62
C ARG A 152 15.45 -18.85 -15.89
N VAL A 153 15.08 -18.07 -14.87
CA VAL A 153 14.58 -16.70 -15.06
C VAL A 153 15.75 -15.72 -14.96
N VAL A 154 15.91 -14.90 -16.01
CA VAL A 154 17.04 -13.94 -16.09
C VAL A 154 16.63 -12.48 -15.92
N GLU A 155 15.40 -12.07 -16.27
CA GLU A 155 14.97 -10.68 -16.10
C GLU A 155 14.04 -10.49 -14.91
N ARG A 156 12.85 -11.11 -14.92
CA ARG A 156 11.81 -10.81 -13.92
C ARG A 156 11.10 -12.06 -13.43
N MET A 157 11.04 -12.21 -12.11
CA MET A 157 10.11 -13.13 -11.45
C MET A 157 9.05 -12.30 -10.71
N LYS A 158 7.78 -12.55 -10.97
CA LYS A 158 6.65 -11.87 -10.31
C LYS A 158 5.61 -12.86 -9.78
N ARG A 159 5.27 -12.66 -8.50
CA ARG A 159 4.21 -13.26 -7.66
C ARG A 159 4.28 -14.78 -7.50
N VAL A 160 4.05 -15.24 -6.27
CA VAL A 160 3.86 -16.65 -5.87
C VAL A 160 3.06 -16.66 -4.54
N LEU A 161 1.73 -16.84 -4.61
CA LEU A 161 0.78 -17.25 -3.53
C LEU A 161 -0.09 -16.26 -2.70
N MET A 162 -1.15 -16.85 -2.12
CA MET A 162 -2.22 -16.31 -1.27
C MET A 162 -2.49 -17.16 -0.02
N ARG A 163 -3.09 -16.54 1.02
CA ARG A 163 -3.90 -17.13 2.14
C ARG A 163 -4.77 -16.02 2.81
N LYS A 164 -5.94 -16.21 3.46
CA LYS A 164 -6.69 -17.37 4.05
C LYS A 164 -8.26 -17.25 3.93
N HIS A 165 -8.91 -18.42 4.09
CA HIS A 165 -10.25 -18.89 4.53
C HIS A 165 -11.61 -18.15 4.46
N ILE A 166 -12.61 -19.03 4.36
CA ILE A 166 -14.07 -18.92 4.35
C ILE A 166 -14.63 -18.79 5.78
N MET A 167 -15.45 -17.77 6.05
CA MET A 167 -16.54 -17.89 7.03
C MET A 167 -17.76 -18.56 6.35
N ARG A 168 -18.19 -19.71 6.87
CA ARG A 168 -19.54 -20.24 6.61
C ARG A 168 -20.52 -19.47 7.51
N ARG A 169 -21.15 -18.43 6.97
CA ARG A 169 -22.44 -17.98 7.53
C ARG A 169 -23.47 -19.07 7.19
N LYS A 170 -23.76 -19.99 8.11
CA LYS A 170 -25.04 -20.70 8.07
C LYS A 170 -26.11 -19.68 8.45
N MET A 171 -26.76 -19.06 7.46
CA MET A 171 -28.11 -18.54 7.69
C MET A 171 -29.00 -19.75 7.92
N LYS A 172 -29.49 -19.93 9.15
CA LYS A 172 -30.77 -20.61 9.30
C LYS A 172 -31.81 -19.57 8.89
N GLU A 173 -32.44 -19.79 7.75
CA GLU A 173 -33.75 -19.19 7.47
C GLU A 173 -34.71 -19.72 8.54
N GLU A 174 -34.99 -18.89 9.53
CA GLU A 174 -36.30 -18.91 10.17
C GLU A 174 -36.89 -17.52 9.96
N GLU A 175 -37.81 -17.45 9.00
CA GLU A 175 -38.80 -16.38 8.92
C GLU A 175 -39.47 -16.29 10.29
N GLU A 176 -39.25 -15.22 11.05
CA GLU A 176 -40.30 -14.69 11.92
C GLU A 176 -40.05 -13.23 12.32
N LYS A 177 -41.04 -12.39 12.00
CA LYS A 177 -41.21 -11.05 12.54
C LYS A 177 -41.16 -11.08 14.08
N LYS A 178 -40.30 -10.28 14.72
CA LYS A 178 -40.59 -9.68 16.05
C LYS A 178 -39.58 -8.60 16.46
N VAL A 179 -40.16 -7.48 16.89
CA VAL A 179 -39.76 -6.51 17.93
C VAL A 179 -38.33 -6.64 18.46
N TRP A 180 -37.57 -5.54 18.38
CA TRP A 180 -36.27 -5.35 19.04
C TRP A 180 -36.32 -5.80 20.51
N GLN A 181 -35.62 -6.90 20.81
CA GLN A 181 -35.24 -7.31 22.16
C GLN A 181 -33.70 -7.30 22.27
N PRO A 182 -33.14 -7.19 23.49
CA PRO A 182 -31.70 -7.09 23.67
C PRO A 182 -30.99 -8.31 23.09
N MET A 183 -29.91 -8.05 22.37
CA MET A 183 -29.14 -9.02 21.59
C MET A 183 -28.67 -10.18 22.50
N PRO A 184 -28.99 -11.45 22.19
CA PRO A 184 -28.50 -12.57 22.98
C PRO A 184 -26.98 -12.72 22.76
N GLU A 185 -26.27 -13.16 23.80
CA GLU A 185 -24.86 -13.57 23.71
C GLU A 185 -24.69 -14.61 22.60
N TYR A 186 -24.04 -14.21 21.51
CA TYR A 186 -23.73 -15.10 20.39
C TYR A 186 -22.64 -16.09 20.81
N VAL A 187 -22.99 -17.35 20.98
CA VAL A 187 -22.01 -18.44 21.08
C VAL A 187 -21.63 -18.86 19.66
N TYR A 188 -20.38 -18.57 19.28
CA TYR A 188 -19.81 -18.95 18.00
C TYR A 188 -19.45 -20.44 18.02
N ASP A 189 -19.99 -21.23 17.08
CA ASP A 189 -19.51 -22.58 16.79
C ASP A 189 -18.21 -22.46 15.97
N ASP A 190 -17.09 -22.47 16.68
CA ASP A 190 -15.73 -22.31 16.15
C ASP A 190 -15.22 -23.66 15.60
N GLU A 191 -15.82 -24.16 14.52
CA GLU A 191 -15.23 -25.25 13.74
C GLU A 191 -14.00 -24.71 12.98
N ARG A 192 -12.88 -24.53 13.69
CA ARG A 192 -11.57 -24.21 13.10
C ARG A 192 -11.15 -25.38 12.23
N GLU A 193 -11.34 -25.28 10.91
CA GLU A 193 -10.54 -26.12 10.00
C GLU A 193 -9.06 -25.82 10.28
N GLU A 194 -8.33 -26.86 10.68
CA GLU A 194 -6.91 -26.77 11.04
C GLU A 194 -6.14 -26.00 9.97
N GLU A 195 -5.42 -24.99 10.45
CA GLU A 195 -4.76 -24.00 9.62
C GLU A 195 -3.63 -24.64 8.78
N ARG A 196 -3.91 -25.13 7.56
CA ARG A 196 -2.89 -25.73 6.66
C ARG A 196 -1.73 -24.79 6.36
N VAL A 197 -0.59 -25.03 7.01
CA VAL A 197 0.63 -24.22 6.88
C VAL A 197 1.22 -24.35 5.48
N LEU A 198 1.46 -23.21 4.82
CA LEU A 198 2.22 -23.16 3.57
C LEU A 198 3.68 -22.88 3.89
N LEU A 199 4.58 -23.63 3.26
CA LEU A 199 6.02 -23.47 3.39
C LEU A 199 6.59 -22.97 2.06
N ALA A 200 7.51 -22.02 2.15
CA ALA A 200 8.26 -21.49 1.02
C ALA A 200 9.73 -21.37 1.43
N GLU A 201 10.65 -21.66 0.50
CA GLU A 201 12.09 -21.48 0.71
C GLU A 201 12.62 -20.49 -0.33
N LEU A 202 13.28 -19.41 0.10
CA LEU A 202 13.95 -18.55 -0.87
C LEU A 202 15.10 -19.33 -1.55
N PRO A 203 15.33 -19.13 -2.85
CA PRO A 203 16.44 -19.78 -3.51
C PRO A 203 17.77 -19.25 -2.99
N GLY A 204 18.79 -20.12 -2.85
CA GLY A 204 20.13 -19.71 -2.38
C GLY A 204 20.96 -18.91 -3.40
N SER A 205 20.48 -18.80 -4.64
CA SER A 205 21.01 -17.90 -5.66
C SER A 205 19.94 -17.58 -6.71
N MET A 206 20.10 -16.48 -7.43
CA MET A 206 19.17 -16.11 -8.51
C MET A 206 19.87 -15.34 -9.62
N ARG A 207 19.50 -15.66 -10.87
CA ARG A 207 19.96 -14.95 -12.06
C ARG A 207 19.07 -13.78 -12.46
N ALA A 208 17.86 -13.73 -11.90
CA ALA A 208 16.88 -12.71 -12.19
C ALA A 208 17.35 -11.33 -11.71
N ARG A 209 17.08 -10.32 -12.52
CA ARG A 209 17.32 -8.92 -12.18
C ARG A 209 16.26 -8.36 -11.21
N VAL A 210 15.02 -8.82 -11.32
CA VAL A 210 13.90 -8.39 -10.47
C VAL A 210 13.23 -9.61 -9.84
N MET A 211 13.08 -9.58 -8.52
CA MET A 211 12.35 -10.57 -7.74
C MET A 211 11.19 -9.89 -7.00
N SER A 212 9.96 -10.25 -7.36
CA SER A 212 8.76 -9.77 -6.68
C SER A 212 7.95 -10.96 -6.22
N LEU A 213 7.91 -11.18 -4.90
CA LEU A 213 7.24 -12.31 -4.26
C LEU A 213 6.18 -11.79 -3.29
N THR A 214 4.96 -12.32 -3.43
CA THR A 214 3.85 -12.07 -2.51
C THR A 214 3.35 -13.44 -2.10
N LEU A 215 3.62 -13.87 -0.85
CA LEU A 215 3.55 -15.28 -0.44
C LEU A 215 2.34 -15.64 0.43
N GLY A 216 1.38 -14.74 0.60
CA GLY A 216 0.14 -14.99 1.35
C GLY A 216 0.34 -15.59 2.74
N LYS A 217 1.22 -15.04 3.57
CA LYS A 217 1.57 -15.55 4.92
C LYS A 217 2.19 -16.96 4.94
N ALA A 218 2.77 -17.44 3.84
CA ALA A 218 3.59 -18.66 3.88
C ALA A 218 4.76 -18.49 4.86
N ILE A 219 5.12 -19.57 5.56
CA ILE A 219 6.33 -19.61 6.38
C ILE A 219 7.52 -19.71 5.44
N LEU A 220 8.36 -18.68 5.48
CA LEU A 220 9.49 -18.47 4.60
C LEU A 220 10.78 -18.89 5.31
N THR A 221 11.41 -19.92 4.78
CA THR A 221 12.76 -20.33 5.16
C THR A 221 13.78 -19.53 4.34
N ILE A 222 14.73 -18.91 5.05
CA ILE A 222 15.81 -18.15 4.43
C ILE A 222 17.06 -19.03 4.35
N PRO A 223 17.60 -19.31 3.15
CA PRO A 223 18.76 -20.17 2.97
C PRO A 223 20.04 -19.52 3.50
N THR A 224 21.07 -20.33 3.74
CA THR A 224 22.42 -19.80 3.91
C THR A 224 22.99 -19.48 2.53
N VAL A 225 23.45 -18.24 2.34
CA VAL A 225 23.89 -17.73 1.03
C VAL A 225 25.37 -17.42 1.01
N GLY A 226 25.97 -17.61 -0.17
CA GLY A 226 27.36 -17.28 -0.44
C GLY A 226 27.50 -15.85 -0.98
N ALA A 227 28.73 -15.34 -0.99
CA ALA A 227 29.01 -14.08 -1.66
C ALA A 227 28.69 -14.19 -3.17
N GLY A 228 27.98 -13.19 -3.70
CA GLY A 228 27.55 -13.16 -5.10
C GLY A 228 26.36 -14.06 -5.45
N SER A 229 25.67 -14.63 -4.45
CA SER A 229 24.47 -15.46 -4.70
C SER A 229 23.41 -14.76 -5.58
N PHE A 230 23.33 -13.43 -5.57
CA PHE A 230 22.35 -12.65 -6.34
C PHE A 230 23.01 -11.50 -7.13
N ASP A 231 24.06 -11.83 -7.90
CA ASP A 231 24.86 -10.85 -8.66
C ASP A 231 24.07 -9.96 -9.63
N ALA A 232 22.94 -10.44 -10.16
CA ALA A 232 22.12 -9.72 -11.13
C ALA A 232 21.01 -8.87 -10.50
N LEU A 233 20.67 -9.13 -9.23
CA LEU A 233 19.44 -8.63 -8.60
C LEU A 233 19.54 -7.13 -8.32
N THR A 234 18.63 -6.34 -8.90
CA THR A 234 18.54 -4.88 -8.72
C THR A 234 17.31 -4.46 -7.92
N ASP A 235 16.22 -5.23 -8.01
CA ASP A 235 14.94 -4.85 -7.41
C ASP A 235 14.32 -6.06 -6.70
N VAL A 236 14.03 -5.91 -5.42
CA VAL A 236 13.38 -6.92 -4.59
C VAL A 236 12.11 -6.36 -3.97
N LEU A 237 11.00 -7.07 -4.15
CA LEU A 237 9.78 -6.92 -3.36
C LEU A 237 9.47 -8.26 -2.71
N LEU A 238 9.55 -8.35 -1.39
CA LEU A 238 9.05 -9.48 -0.62
C LEU A 238 7.86 -9.02 0.19
N SER A 239 6.75 -9.73 0.08
CA SER A 239 5.51 -9.30 0.68
C SER A 239 4.64 -10.45 1.20
N HIS A 240 3.88 -10.22 2.26
CA HIS A 240 2.94 -11.17 2.84
C HIS A 240 3.61 -12.51 3.13
N ALA A 241 4.60 -12.54 4.01
CA ALA A 241 5.34 -13.76 4.36
C ALA A 241 5.63 -13.79 5.86
N LYS A 242 5.76 -14.98 6.44
CA LYS A 242 6.17 -15.16 7.83
C LYS A 242 7.57 -15.75 7.88
N VAL A 243 8.53 -15.03 8.41
CA VAL A 243 9.91 -15.52 8.54
C VAL A 243 9.97 -16.61 9.61
N ASP A 244 10.60 -17.74 9.29
CA ASP A 244 10.79 -18.83 10.24
C ASP A 244 11.74 -18.45 11.40
N ALA A 245 11.52 -19.02 12.58
CA ALA A 245 12.26 -18.67 13.80
C ALA A 245 13.78 -18.87 13.61
N GLY A 246 14.56 -17.84 13.93
CA GLY A 246 16.01 -17.82 13.76
C GLY A 246 16.49 -17.59 12.32
N SER A 247 15.61 -17.24 11.38
CA SER A 247 15.93 -16.77 10.02
C SER A 247 15.96 -15.24 9.88
N ASP A 248 15.63 -14.51 10.93
CA ASP A 248 15.61 -13.04 11.02
C ASP A 248 16.96 -12.42 10.63
N VAL A 249 18.06 -12.88 11.23
CA VAL A 249 19.42 -12.42 10.91
C VAL A 249 19.81 -12.77 9.48
N ARG A 250 19.30 -13.89 8.95
CA ARG A 250 19.61 -14.36 7.59
C ARG A 250 18.93 -13.51 6.52
N LEU A 251 17.75 -12.94 6.80
CA LEU A 251 17.07 -12.09 5.82
C LEU A 251 17.84 -10.80 5.55
N GLY A 252 18.40 -10.20 6.61
CA GLY A 252 19.28 -9.03 6.47
C GLY A 252 20.54 -9.35 5.68
N SER A 253 21.24 -10.44 6.02
CA SER A 253 22.46 -10.86 5.32
C SER A 253 22.23 -11.25 3.86
N LEU A 254 21.04 -11.77 3.53
CA LEU A 254 20.64 -12.09 2.17
C LEU A 254 20.65 -10.87 1.25
N PHE A 255 20.16 -9.72 1.75
CA PHE A 255 20.05 -8.48 0.97
C PHE A 255 21.22 -7.51 1.17
N SER A 256 22.19 -7.89 2.02
CA SER A 256 23.45 -7.16 2.14
C SER A 256 24.27 -7.22 0.84
N SER A 257 25.16 -6.24 0.70
CA SER A 257 26.01 -6.05 -0.48
C SER A 257 26.90 -7.24 -0.85
N CYS A 258 27.26 -8.10 0.11
CA CYS A 258 28.02 -9.32 -0.14
C CYS A 258 27.23 -10.32 -1.00
N CYS A 259 25.91 -10.37 -0.84
CA CYS A 259 25.03 -11.30 -1.55
C CYS A 259 24.34 -10.63 -2.74
N CYS A 260 23.97 -9.35 -2.62
CA CYS A 260 23.26 -8.57 -3.63
C CYS A 260 24.04 -7.30 -4.01
N PRO A 261 25.18 -7.40 -4.72
CA PRO A 261 26.08 -6.27 -4.99
C PRO A 261 25.49 -5.20 -5.93
N ARG A 262 24.40 -5.50 -6.63
CA ARG A 262 23.72 -4.59 -7.58
C ARG A 262 22.36 -4.10 -7.09
N LEU A 263 21.96 -4.43 -5.86
CA LEU A 263 20.65 -4.09 -5.32
C LEU A 263 20.47 -2.57 -5.27
N ARG A 264 19.38 -2.08 -5.85
CA ARG A 264 19.00 -0.66 -5.93
C ARG A 264 17.70 -0.37 -5.19
N LYS A 265 16.75 -1.31 -5.22
CA LYS A 265 15.44 -1.17 -4.57
C LYS A 265 15.13 -2.40 -3.74
N LEU A 266 14.81 -2.19 -2.47
CA LEU A 266 14.34 -3.23 -1.57
C LEU A 266 13.01 -2.80 -0.94
N GLN A 267 12.00 -3.66 -1.06
CA GLN A 267 10.69 -3.45 -0.49
C GLN A 267 10.27 -4.68 0.31
N LEU A 268 10.04 -4.51 1.61
CA LEU A 268 9.49 -5.52 2.51
C LEU A 268 8.11 -5.04 2.96
N ARG A 269 7.06 -5.84 2.75
CA ARG A 269 5.68 -5.44 3.07
C ARG A 269 4.88 -6.55 3.75
N TYR A 270 4.25 -6.32 4.88
CA TYR A 270 3.44 -7.34 5.57
C TYR A 270 4.26 -8.59 5.90
N ILE A 271 5.41 -8.41 6.57
CA ILE A 271 6.28 -9.52 6.98
C ILE A 271 6.09 -9.76 8.47
N GLU A 272 5.79 -11.00 8.85
CA GLU A 272 5.65 -11.43 10.24
C GLU A 272 6.90 -12.21 10.69
N GLY A 273 7.20 -12.22 11.99
CA GLY A 273 8.29 -13.04 12.56
C GLY A 273 9.70 -12.49 12.33
N LEU A 274 9.83 -11.23 11.89
CA LEU A 274 11.09 -10.53 11.75
C LEU A 274 11.30 -9.59 12.94
N THR A 275 12.06 -10.03 13.94
CA THR A 275 12.35 -9.26 15.17
C THR A 275 13.43 -8.20 14.97
N GLU A 276 14.46 -8.52 14.20
CA GLU A 276 15.56 -7.60 13.91
C GLU A 276 15.90 -7.62 12.40
N LEU A 277 16.12 -6.43 11.84
CA LEU A 277 16.57 -6.26 10.46
C LEU A 277 17.89 -5.48 10.42
N ARG A 278 18.98 -6.15 10.03
CA ARG A 278 20.29 -5.53 9.79
C ARG A 278 20.65 -5.57 8.30
N LEU A 279 20.85 -4.40 7.70
CA LEU A 279 21.20 -4.27 6.28
C LEU A 279 22.52 -3.53 6.11
N ASP A 280 23.52 -4.20 5.52
CA ASP A 280 24.81 -3.60 5.17
C ASP A 280 24.98 -3.55 3.64
N ALA A 281 24.61 -2.41 3.06
CA ALA A 281 24.62 -2.16 1.64
C ALA A 281 25.69 -1.14 1.27
N VAL A 282 26.79 -1.59 0.63
CA VAL A 282 28.01 -0.85 0.24
C VAL A 282 27.79 0.33 -0.75
N GLY A 283 26.55 0.77 -0.98
CA GLY A 283 26.21 2.05 -1.61
C GLY A 283 25.42 1.97 -2.91
N THR A 284 25.02 0.79 -3.37
CA THR A 284 24.14 0.65 -4.55
C THR A 284 22.67 0.83 -4.24
N LEU A 285 22.26 0.51 -2.99
CA LEU A 285 20.88 0.61 -2.55
C LEU A 285 20.46 2.08 -2.51
N SER A 286 19.43 2.39 -3.31
CA SER A 286 18.91 3.76 -3.49
C SER A 286 17.54 3.97 -2.86
N GLU A 287 16.75 2.91 -2.75
CA GLU A 287 15.38 2.94 -2.24
C GLU A 287 15.12 1.75 -1.31
N LEU A 288 14.72 2.05 -0.07
CA LEU A 288 14.28 1.05 0.92
C LEU A 288 12.85 1.40 1.34
N ARG A 289 11.93 0.43 1.25
CA ARG A 289 10.56 0.56 1.78
C ARG A 289 10.24 -0.59 2.72
N LEU A 290 9.87 -0.27 3.93
CA LEU A 290 9.39 -1.16 4.96
C LEU A 290 7.93 -0.77 5.24
N LEU A 291 7.01 -1.71 5.05
CA LEU A 291 5.58 -1.50 5.25
C LEU A 291 5.02 -2.62 6.13
N ASP A 292 4.36 -2.29 7.23
CA ASP A 292 3.64 -3.24 8.09
C ASP A 292 4.50 -4.48 8.45
N LEU A 293 5.67 -4.24 9.05
CA LEU A 293 6.56 -5.31 9.53
C LEU A 293 6.21 -5.65 10.98
N HIS A 294 5.30 -6.60 11.18
CA HIS A 294 4.78 -6.94 12.51
C HIS A 294 5.85 -7.61 13.38
N GLY A 295 6.05 -7.06 14.58
CA GLY A 295 7.01 -7.55 15.55
C GLY A 295 8.46 -7.14 15.30
N LEU A 296 8.73 -6.21 14.37
CA LEU A 296 10.07 -5.66 14.18
C LEU A 296 10.42 -4.71 15.33
N GLU A 297 11.37 -5.10 16.18
CA GLU A 297 11.80 -4.35 17.35
C GLU A 297 13.07 -3.52 17.12
N ALA A 298 13.98 -4.00 16.27
CA ALA A 298 15.28 -3.38 16.02
C ALA A 298 15.59 -3.26 14.52
N LEU A 299 15.98 -2.05 14.10
CA LEU A 299 16.31 -1.74 12.71
C LEU A 299 17.71 -1.12 12.60
N ASP A 300 18.63 -1.75 11.88
CA ASP A 300 19.97 -1.23 11.59
C ASP A 300 20.22 -1.20 10.08
N VAL A 301 20.38 -0.01 9.51
CA VAL A 301 20.59 0.18 8.07
C VAL A 301 21.84 1.00 7.82
N ALA A 302 22.88 0.34 7.33
CA ALA A 302 24.09 0.96 6.80
C ALA A 302 24.02 0.98 5.26
N ALA A 303 23.61 2.12 4.70
CA ALA A 303 23.40 2.29 3.27
C ALA A 303 23.80 3.71 2.81
N PRO A 304 25.10 3.98 2.57
CA PRO A 304 25.59 5.31 2.20
C PRO A 304 25.07 5.86 0.86
N GLY A 305 24.54 4.99 -0.01
CA GLY A 305 23.93 5.36 -1.30
C GLY A 305 22.43 5.62 -1.25
N LEU A 306 21.79 5.42 -0.08
CA LEU A 306 20.34 5.47 0.05
C LEU A 306 19.82 6.90 -0.16
N ARG A 307 18.81 7.05 -1.02
CA ARG A 307 18.14 8.34 -1.30
C ARG A 307 16.72 8.39 -0.75
N PHE A 308 16.04 7.25 -0.72
CA PHE A 308 14.67 7.11 -0.21
C PHE A 308 14.61 6.03 0.87
N LEU A 309 14.06 6.37 2.04
CA LEU A 309 13.76 5.46 3.13
C LEU A 309 12.29 5.62 3.50
N GLY A 310 11.49 4.57 3.35
CA GLY A 310 10.10 4.50 3.78
C GLY A 310 9.92 3.49 4.91
N ILE A 311 9.33 3.89 6.03
CA ILE A 311 9.02 3.05 7.19
C ILE A 311 7.60 3.37 7.63
N ASN A 312 6.64 2.59 7.13
CA ASN A 312 5.22 2.81 7.41
C ASN A 312 4.62 1.57 8.09
N GLY A 313 3.72 1.74 9.05
CA GLY A 313 3.04 0.62 9.72
C GLY A 313 3.93 -0.24 10.63
N CYS A 314 5.14 0.21 10.94
CA CYS A 314 6.12 -0.55 11.73
C CYS A 314 6.11 -0.10 13.20
N PHE A 315 4.97 -0.28 13.89
CA PHE A 315 4.69 0.33 15.19
C PHE A 315 5.51 -0.22 16.37
N TRP A 316 6.14 -1.39 16.24
CA TRP A 316 6.88 -2.06 17.33
C TRP A 316 8.38 -1.74 17.37
N ILE A 317 8.89 -0.84 16.50
CA ILE A 317 10.32 -0.53 16.47
C ILE A 317 10.69 0.22 17.76
N THR A 318 11.51 -0.40 18.61
CA THR A 318 11.99 0.18 19.87
C THR A 318 13.39 0.80 19.76
N SER A 319 14.14 0.45 18.71
CA SER A 319 15.45 1.03 18.42
C SER A 319 15.76 1.07 16.92
N ALA A 320 16.38 2.16 16.47
CA ALA A 320 16.72 2.33 15.06
C ALA A 320 18.10 3.01 14.87
N ARG A 321 18.91 2.44 13.99
CA ARG A 321 20.21 2.98 13.56
C ARG A 321 20.24 3.13 12.05
N PHE A 322 20.55 4.33 11.59
CA PHE A 322 20.67 4.66 10.18
C PHE A 322 22.03 5.29 9.90
N SER A 323 22.72 4.76 8.90
CA SER A 323 23.90 5.37 8.29
C SER A 323 23.64 5.59 6.80
N ALA A 324 23.01 6.74 6.49
CA ALA A 324 22.55 7.12 5.16
C ALA A 324 22.85 8.63 4.91
N PRO A 325 24.12 9.04 4.78
CA PRO A 325 24.53 10.44 4.60
C PRO A 325 24.03 11.14 3.31
N ARG A 326 23.39 10.40 2.40
CA ARG A 326 22.86 10.92 1.13
C ARG A 326 21.33 10.81 1.06
N LEU A 327 20.66 10.58 2.18
CA LEU A 327 19.20 10.44 2.19
C LEU A 327 18.54 11.76 1.80
N GLU A 328 17.64 11.72 0.83
CA GLU A 328 16.90 12.88 0.32
C GLU A 328 15.47 12.89 0.86
N THR A 329 14.83 11.72 0.88
CA THR A 329 13.44 11.54 1.32
C THR A 329 13.33 10.49 2.42
N LEU A 330 12.67 10.87 3.51
CA LEU A 330 12.26 9.98 4.59
C LEU A 330 10.73 9.95 4.65
N ALA A 331 10.10 8.82 4.36
CA ALA A 331 8.69 8.59 4.66
C ALA A 331 8.58 7.77 5.93
N CYS A 332 7.96 8.28 6.99
CA CYS A 332 7.76 7.48 8.20
C CYS A 332 6.54 7.92 8.99
N ASP A 333 5.67 6.99 9.34
CA ASP A 333 4.51 7.26 10.19
C ASP A 333 4.85 7.19 11.68
N HIS A 334 5.60 6.18 12.09
CA HIS A 334 6.05 5.96 13.46
C HIS A 334 7.52 5.54 13.49
N LEU A 335 8.24 5.96 14.53
CA LEU A 335 9.62 5.58 14.80
C LEU A 335 9.84 5.32 16.29
N CYS A 336 10.96 4.69 16.61
CA CYS A 336 11.39 4.47 17.99
C CYS A 336 11.65 5.79 18.75
N PRO A 337 11.62 5.77 20.10
CA PRO A 337 11.97 6.91 20.93
C PRO A 337 13.28 7.59 20.50
N ALA A 338 13.32 8.93 20.57
CA ALA A 338 14.48 9.72 20.14
C ALA A 338 15.79 9.30 20.83
N GLU A 339 15.74 8.80 22.07
CA GLU A 339 16.89 8.33 22.85
C GLU A 339 17.55 7.08 22.26
N ARG A 340 16.79 6.29 21.50
CA ARG A 340 17.23 5.04 20.87
C ARG A 340 17.33 5.15 19.35
N LEU A 341 17.17 6.37 18.83
CA LEU A 341 17.34 6.69 17.41
C LEU A 341 18.75 7.24 17.17
N SER A 342 19.51 6.56 16.32
CA SER A 342 20.80 7.03 15.82
C SER A 342 20.70 7.22 14.31
N PHE A 343 20.80 8.45 13.83
CA PHE A 343 20.65 8.73 12.40
C PHE A 343 21.78 9.62 11.87
N ASN A 344 22.80 8.97 11.29
CA ASN A 344 23.85 9.62 10.53
C ASN A 344 23.36 9.91 9.11
N GLY A 345 23.13 11.19 8.80
CA GLY A 345 22.58 11.65 7.53
C GLY A 345 21.28 12.44 7.62
N ALA A 346 20.70 12.61 8.82
CA ALA A 346 19.47 13.39 8.99
C ALA A 346 19.55 14.80 8.36
N ALA A 347 20.70 15.46 8.45
CA ALA A 347 20.91 16.79 7.88
C ALA A 347 20.83 16.86 6.34
N SER A 348 20.95 15.74 5.62
CA SER A 348 20.80 15.72 4.16
C SER A 348 19.35 15.59 3.70
N VAL A 349 18.43 15.21 4.59
CA VAL A 349 17.02 14.97 4.27
C VAL A 349 16.37 16.28 3.87
N ARG A 350 15.80 16.30 2.66
CA ARG A 350 15.12 17.46 2.06
C ARG A 350 13.61 17.34 2.15
N CYS A 351 13.11 16.11 2.17
CA CYS A 351 11.68 15.80 2.19
C CYS A 351 11.36 14.79 3.29
N ILE A 352 10.40 15.13 4.15
CA ILE A 352 9.77 14.18 5.07
C ILE A 352 8.33 13.94 4.61
N GLU A 353 7.95 12.67 4.48
CA GLU A 353 6.63 12.22 4.05
C GLU A 353 5.94 11.40 5.15
N ASP A 354 4.60 11.44 5.16
CA ASP A 354 3.74 10.63 6.04
C ASP A 354 4.01 10.73 7.55
N LEU A 355 4.64 11.81 8.03
CA LEU A 355 4.97 11.97 9.46
C LEU A 355 3.71 12.13 10.31
N HIS A 356 3.45 11.19 11.22
CA HIS A 356 2.31 11.31 12.12
C HIS A 356 2.61 12.27 13.28
N LEU A 357 1.69 13.21 13.52
CA LEU A 357 1.71 14.08 14.68
C LEU A 357 0.36 13.96 15.40
N SER A 358 0.39 13.72 16.71
CA SER A 358 -0.81 13.83 17.54
C SER A 358 -1.06 15.28 17.92
N HIS A 359 -2.33 15.71 17.93
CA HIS A 359 -2.71 17.09 18.25
C HIS A 359 -2.44 17.47 19.72
N VAL A 360 -2.78 16.59 20.65
CA VAL A 360 -2.78 16.85 22.10
C VAL A 360 -2.41 15.57 22.84
N PHE A 361 -1.58 15.67 23.88
CA PHE A 361 -1.38 14.60 24.85
C PHE A 361 -2.47 14.62 25.92
N LEU A 362 -2.87 13.42 26.32
CA LEU A 362 -3.59 13.20 27.57
C LEU A 362 -2.55 12.83 28.63
N ARG A 363 -2.37 13.68 29.63
CA ARG A 363 -1.57 13.31 30.80
C ARG A 363 -2.49 13.03 31.99
N PRO A 364 -2.66 11.76 32.38
CA PRO A 364 -3.26 11.45 33.66
C PRO A 364 -2.35 12.03 34.76
N LYS A 365 -2.88 12.80 35.70
CA LYS A 365 -2.08 13.41 36.79
C LYS A 365 -1.27 12.40 37.61
N ASN A 366 -1.65 11.12 37.59
CA ASN A 366 -0.98 10.05 38.33
C ASN A 366 0.20 9.40 37.58
N ASN A 367 0.55 9.82 36.35
CA ASN A 367 1.77 9.38 35.64
C ASN A 367 1.90 7.86 35.41
N GLU A 368 0.83 7.08 35.58
CA GLU A 368 0.86 5.60 35.49
C GLU A 368 0.89 5.07 34.05
N TRP A 369 0.58 5.92 33.06
CA TRP A 369 0.66 5.59 31.64
C TRP A 369 1.75 6.45 31.00
N LYS A 370 2.93 5.86 30.73
CA LYS A 370 3.85 6.40 29.73
C LYS A 370 3.32 5.90 28.39
N ASP A 371 2.49 6.70 27.74
CA ASP A 371 1.83 6.28 26.51
C ASP A 371 2.85 6.13 25.35
N GLU A 372 2.67 5.11 24.52
CA GLU A 372 3.41 4.92 23.24
C GLU A 372 3.33 6.19 22.34
N GLU A 373 2.31 7.04 22.54
CA GLU A 373 2.13 8.31 21.83
C GLU A 373 3.19 9.37 22.19
N ASP A 374 3.66 9.42 23.45
CA ASP A 374 4.73 10.33 23.90
C ASP A 374 6.06 9.99 23.20
N GLU A 375 6.29 8.69 22.99
CA GLU A 375 7.49 8.16 22.33
C GLU A 375 7.52 8.55 20.84
N ASN A 376 6.39 8.45 20.13
CA ASN A 376 6.33 8.80 18.71
C ASN A 376 6.56 10.30 18.45
N LEU A 377 5.95 11.18 19.26
CA LEU A 377 6.19 12.62 19.10
C LEU A 377 7.65 12.97 19.37
N SER A 378 8.29 12.29 20.32
CA SER A 378 9.71 12.52 20.62
C SER A 378 10.58 12.30 19.37
N ALA A 379 10.31 11.25 18.60
CA ALA A 379 10.99 10.93 17.36
C ALA A 379 10.68 11.95 16.26
N ALA A 380 9.41 12.33 16.11
CA ALA A 380 8.99 13.34 15.14
C ALA A 380 9.64 14.71 15.42
N VAL A 381 9.63 15.18 16.67
CA VAL A 381 10.30 16.42 17.08
C VAL A 381 11.80 16.34 16.87
N TRP A 382 12.41 15.18 17.17
CA TRP A 382 13.83 14.95 16.90
C TRP A 382 14.14 15.09 15.40
N LEU A 383 13.37 14.45 14.53
CA LEU A 383 13.54 14.55 13.07
C LEU A 383 13.44 15.99 12.59
N LEU A 384 12.40 16.71 13.01
CA LEU A 384 12.18 18.11 12.64
C LEU A 384 13.31 19.04 13.10
N ARG A 385 14.02 18.70 14.19
CA ARG A 385 15.18 19.47 14.68
C ARG A 385 16.47 19.16 13.93
N HIS A 386 16.66 17.92 13.48
CA HIS A 386 17.92 17.44 12.89
C HIS A 386 17.92 17.45 11.35
N CYS A 387 16.76 17.47 10.70
CA CYS A 387 16.63 17.58 9.24
C CYS A 387 16.72 19.04 8.78
N THR A 388 17.90 19.64 8.92
CA THR A 388 18.11 21.09 8.71
C THR A 388 18.00 21.55 7.26
N ALA A 389 18.18 20.64 6.29
CA ALA A 389 18.02 20.91 4.86
C ALA A 389 16.58 20.70 4.34
N MET A 390 15.64 20.35 5.22
CA MET A 390 14.26 20.04 4.85
C MET A 390 13.54 21.28 4.28
N ASP A 391 13.04 21.15 3.05
CA ASP A 391 12.23 22.16 2.35
C ASP A 391 10.80 21.68 2.04
N ARG A 392 10.53 20.37 2.22
CA ARG A 392 9.22 19.73 2.03
C ARG A 392 8.84 18.86 3.21
N LEU A 393 7.63 19.04 3.71
CA LEU A 393 7.06 18.28 4.83
C LEU A 393 5.62 17.86 4.51
N GLN A 394 5.34 16.56 4.60
CA GLN A 394 3.99 16.03 4.66
C GLN A 394 3.74 15.43 6.04
N VAL A 395 2.75 15.97 6.73
CA VAL A 395 2.30 15.50 8.05
C VAL A 395 0.89 14.93 7.97
N GLN A 396 0.67 13.87 8.74
CA GLN A 396 -0.66 13.36 9.03
C GLN A 396 -0.99 13.66 10.49
N ILE A 397 -2.02 14.47 10.71
CA ILE A 397 -2.49 14.75 12.06
C ILE A 397 -3.47 13.66 12.46
N VAL A 398 -3.12 12.94 13.52
CA VAL A 398 -3.93 11.86 14.07
C VAL A 398 -4.62 12.37 15.34
N TRP A 399 -5.92 12.08 15.49
CA TRP A 399 -6.61 12.30 16.75
C TRP A 399 -6.55 11.02 17.60
N PRO A 400 -6.31 11.14 18.92
CA PRO A 400 -6.32 10.01 19.82
C PRO A 400 -7.63 9.22 19.69
N GLN A 401 -7.54 7.89 19.64
CA GLN A 401 -8.68 7.00 19.43
C GLN A 401 -9.42 6.75 20.75
N PHE A 402 -10.39 7.61 21.14
CA PHE A 402 -11.23 7.35 22.32
C PHE A 402 -12.71 7.18 22.02
N GLY A 403 -13.23 5.97 22.29
CA GLY A 403 -14.66 5.68 22.27
C GLY A 403 -15.42 6.52 23.31
N PRO A 404 -16.71 6.84 23.08
CA PRO A 404 -17.53 7.55 24.06
C PRO A 404 -17.54 6.92 25.46
N SER A 405 -17.31 5.61 25.53
CA SER A 405 -17.25 4.80 26.75
C SER A 405 -15.95 4.94 27.56
N GLN A 406 -14.83 5.35 26.95
CA GLN A 406 -13.56 5.55 27.67
C GLN A 406 -13.51 6.89 28.40
N LYS A 407 -14.20 7.93 27.93
CA LYS A 407 -14.40 9.19 28.69
C LYS A 407 -15.10 8.98 30.04
N GLN A 408 -15.84 7.88 30.22
CA GLN A 408 -16.47 7.52 31.50
C GLN A 408 -15.52 6.76 32.44
N GLN A 409 -14.43 6.18 31.92
CA GLN A 409 -13.39 5.49 32.71
C GLN A 409 -12.20 6.40 33.04
N LEU A 410 -11.88 7.35 32.16
CA LEU A 410 -10.97 8.46 32.44
C LEU A 410 -11.72 9.46 33.33
N GLY A 411 -11.58 9.33 34.65
CA GLY A 411 -12.14 10.27 35.63
C GLY A 411 -11.74 11.72 35.35
N GLU A 412 -12.38 12.66 36.04
CA GLU A 412 -12.31 14.13 35.84
C GLU A 412 -10.91 14.81 35.93
N GLU A 413 -9.79 14.07 35.92
CA GLU A 413 -8.44 14.58 36.16
C GLU A 413 -7.42 14.16 35.08
N VAL A 414 -7.64 14.60 33.83
CA VAL A 414 -6.65 14.48 32.74
C VAL A 414 -6.24 15.87 32.29
N ASP A 415 -4.94 16.17 32.36
CA ASP A 415 -4.38 17.42 31.84
C ASP A 415 -4.13 17.27 30.34
N PHE A 416 -4.52 18.27 29.54
CA PHE A 416 -4.29 18.31 28.10
C PHE A 416 -3.04 19.15 27.81
N GLU A 417 -2.05 18.57 27.13
CA GLU A 417 -0.86 19.31 26.69
C GLU A 417 -0.84 19.49 25.17
N ASP A 418 -0.51 20.70 24.72
CA ASP A 418 -0.44 21.05 23.30
C ASP A 418 0.88 20.58 22.66
N ASN A 419 0.79 19.55 21.83
CA ASN A 419 1.95 18.94 21.19
C ASN A 419 2.63 19.89 20.20
N MET A 420 1.87 20.83 19.63
CA MET A 420 2.38 21.79 18.65
C MET A 420 3.37 22.80 19.27
N MET A 421 3.37 22.94 20.59
CA MET A 421 4.31 23.80 21.31
C MET A 421 5.75 23.29 21.25
N HIS A 422 5.92 21.96 21.17
CA HIS A 422 7.23 21.29 21.17
C HIS A 422 7.93 21.34 19.81
N LEU A 423 7.18 21.69 18.75
CA LEU A 423 7.69 21.76 17.39
C LEU A 423 8.69 22.94 17.22
N PRO A 424 9.86 22.68 16.58
CA PRO A 424 10.83 23.72 16.28
C PRO A 424 10.32 24.70 15.21
N GLN A 425 11.02 25.82 15.06
CA GLN A 425 10.81 26.72 13.92
C GLN A 425 11.42 26.09 12.65
N LEU A 426 10.63 26.02 11.57
CA LEU A 426 10.99 25.36 10.32
C LEU A 426 11.33 26.39 9.23
N SER A 427 12.42 27.14 9.44
CA SER A 427 12.75 28.32 8.64
C SER A 427 13.09 28.06 7.17
N ASN A 428 13.43 26.83 6.77
CA ASN A 428 13.77 26.47 5.38
C ASN A 428 12.60 25.81 4.63
N MET A 429 11.46 25.63 5.30
CA MET A 429 10.34 24.86 4.79
C MET A 429 9.53 25.72 3.79
N ARG A 430 9.40 25.21 2.56
CA ARG A 430 8.69 25.86 1.44
C ARG A 430 7.40 25.16 1.05
N ASN A 431 7.34 23.84 1.23
CA ASN A 431 6.22 23.00 0.83
C ASN A 431 5.66 22.24 2.04
N LEU A 432 4.43 22.54 2.44
CA LEU A 432 3.75 21.86 3.54
C LEU A 432 2.48 21.17 3.03
N LYS A 433 2.38 19.86 3.26
CA LYS A 433 1.15 19.10 3.07
C LYS A 433 0.65 18.61 4.42
N ILE A 434 -0.62 18.91 4.74
CA ILE A 434 -1.27 18.51 5.98
C ILE A 434 -2.45 17.63 5.63
N THR A 435 -2.45 16.40 6.14
CA THR A 435 -3.56 15.46 5.98
C THR A 435 -4.21 15.20 7.33
N PHE A 436 -5.52 15.38 7.42
CA PHE A 436 -6.29 15.08 8.62
C PHE A 436 -7.04 13.77 8.41
N ASN A 437 -6.61 12.72 9.11
CA ASN A 437 -7.34 11.47 9.17
C ASN A 437 -8.15 11.47 10.46
N VAL A 438 -9.47 11.66 10.35
CA VAL A 438 -10.40 11.66 11.49
C VAL A 438 -11.27 10.40 11.39
N PRO A 439 -10.92 9.32 12.13
CA PRO A 439 -11.67 8.06 12.12
C PRO A 439 -13.09 8.19 12.68
N TRP A 440 -13.40 9.31 13.35
CA TRP A 440 -14.59 9.47 14.17
C TRP A 440 -15.83 9.89 13.41
N SER A 441 -16.96 9.44 13.96
CA SER A 441 -18.32 9.77 13.53
C SER A 441 -18.74 11.22 13.84
N TYR A 442 -17.82 12.10 14.22
CA TYR A 442 -18.06 13.50 14.65
C TYR A 442 -17.01 14.41 14.00
N GLY A 443 -17.36 15.64 13.62
CA GLY A 443 -16.37 16.58 13.11
C GLY A 443 -15.50 17.13 14.24
N HIS A 444 -14.26 17.47 13.91
CA HIS A 444 -13.28 18.11 14.79
C HIS A 444 -12.86 19.45 14.19
N ASN A 445 -12.64 20.48 15.02
CA ASN A 445 -12.08 21.73 14.53
C ASN A 445 -10.58 21.55 14.28
N VAL A 446 -10.13 21.85 13.06
CA VAL A 446 -8.73 21.69 12.63
C VAL A 446 -8.02 23.03 12.47
N GLY A 447 -8.75 24.15 12.56
CA GLY A 447 -8.25 25.48 12.21
C GLY A 447 -7.10 25.94 13.12
N ALA A 448 -7.26 25.74 14.44
CA ALA A 448 -6.22 26.07 15.40
C ALA A 448 -4.93 25.27 15.16
N THR A 449 -5.03 23.97 14.89
CA THR A 449 -3.89 23.09 14.61
C THR A 449 -3.13 23.52 13.35
N ILE A 450 -3.85 23.74 12.26
CA ILE A 450 -3.28 24.20 10.97
C ILE A 450 -2.53 25.51 11.19
N THR A 451 -3.19 26.46 11.85
CA THR A 451 -2.66 27.81 12.04
C THR A 451 -1.42 27.80 12.95
N LYS A 452 -1.37 26.96 14.00
CA LYS A 452 -0.17 26.75 14.83
C LYS A 452 1.00 26.19 14.03
N LEU A 453 0.76 25.19 13.19
CA LEU A 453 1.81 24.58 12.36
C LEU A 453 2.34 25.56 11.31
N ILE A 454 1.44 26.30 10.66
CA ILE A 454 1.80 27.35 9.70
C ILE A 454 2.59 28.47 10.38
N ALA A 455 2.27 28.85 11.61
CA ALA A 455 3.02 29.85 12.35
C ALA A 455 4.50 29.44 12.60
N LYS A 456 4.82 28.14 12.48
CA LYS A 456 6.20 27.63 12.55
C LYS A 456 6.97 27.70 11.22
N CYS A 457 6.32 28.16 10.16
CA CYS A 457 6.73 27.99 8.78
C CYS A 457 6.74 29.33 8.01
N PRO A 458 7.65 30.26 8.31
CA PRO A 458 7.60 31.63 7.79
C PRO A 458 7.93 31.76 6.29
N GLU A 459 8.59 30.76 5.71
CA GLU A 459 9.09 30.77 4.32
C GLU A 459 8.22 29.91 3.39
N LEU A 460 6.99 29.59 3.82
CA LEU A 460 6.06 28.73 3.10
C LEU A 460 5.63 29.35 1.76
N GLU A 461 5.82 28.60 0.67
CA GLU A 461 5.45 28.97 -0.70
C GLU A 461 4.24 28.18 -1.20
N ASP A 462 4.14 26.90 -0.82
CA ASP A 462 3.13 25.95 -1.28
C ASP A 462 2.49 25.20 -0.10
N LEU A 463 1.18 25.32 0.06
CA LEU A 463 0.40 24.66 1.11
C LEU A 463 -0.65 23.72 0.50
N SER A 464 -0.70 22.48 0.95
CA SER A 464 -1.77 21.54 0.62
C SER A 464 -2.44 21.05 1.89
N ILE A 465 -3.76 21.14 1.96
CA ILE A 465 -4.56 20.69 3.10
C ILE A 465 -5.60 19.69 2.61
N GLU A 466 -5.59 18.50 3.18
CA GLU A 466 -6.57 17.46 2.92
C GLU A 466 -7.29 17.09 4.21
N ILE A 467 -8.61 17.29 4.24
CA ILE A 467 -9.44 16.98 5.41
C ILE A 467 -10.35 15.80 5.08
N CYS A 468 -10.04 14.63 5.62
CA CYS A 468 -10.83 13.40 5.40
C CYS A 468 -12.00 13.28 6.40
N CYS A 469 -12.74 14.36 6.66
CA CYS A 469 -13.95 14.34 7.50
C CYS A 469 -15.20 14.37 6.64
N SER A 470 -16.20 13.54 6.96
CA SER A 470 -17.47 13.50 6.20
C SER A 470 -18.64 14.22 6.88
N LYS A 471 -18.40 14.91 8.02
CA LYS A 471 -19.45 15.46 8.90
C LYS A 471 -19.17 16.90 9.36
N LYS A 472 -20.21 17.59 9.86
CA LYS A 472 -20.18 18.99 10.33
C LYS A 472 -19.12 19.24 11.40
N ASP A 473 -18.65 20.49 11.48
CA ASP A 473 -17.74 20.99 12.53
C ASP A 473 -18.14 20.53 13.93
N CYS A 474 -17.13 20.37 14.80
CA CYS A 474 -17.36 19.99 16.19
C CYS A 474 -18.15 21.07 16.92
N LEU A 475 -19.29 20.69 17.50
CA LEU A 475 -20.08 21.56 18.37
C LEU A 475 -19.82 21.32 19.86
N ASP A 476 -19.03 20.30 20.20
CA ASP A 476 -18.70 19.98 21.59
C ASP A 476 -17.61 20.94 22.08
N GLN A 477 -17.99 21.85 22.98
CA GLN A 477 -17.08 22.82 23.60
C GLN A 477 -15.99 22.13 24.42
N ASN A 478 -16.25 20.94 24.94
CA ASN A 478 -15.31 20.12 25.71
C ASN A 478 -14.56 19.10 24.81
N CYS A 479 -14.62 19.26 23.49
CA CYS A 479 -13.84 18.44 22.59
C CYS A 479 -12.36 18.80 22.66
N ILE A 480 -11.50 17.79 22.56
CA ILE A 480 -10.04 17.94 22.51
C ILE A 480 -9.56 18.81 21.33
N CYS A 481 -10.39 19.02 20.30
CA CYS A 481 -10.07 19.91 19.20
C CYS A 481 -10.11 21.40 19.58
N ASN A 482 -10.69 21.75 20.74
CA ASN A 482 -10.69 23.12 21.27
C ASN A 482 -9.57 23.37 22.30
N GLN A 483 -8.69 22.38 22.51
CA GLN A 483 -7.58 22.49 23.46
C GLN A 483 -6.25 22.81 22.75
N PRO A 484 -5.34 23.52 23.41
CA PRO A 484 -5.52 24.28 24.66
C PRO A 484 -6.44 25.49 24.49
N SER A 485 -7.22 25.80 25.53
CA SER A 485 -8.04 27.00 25.62
C SER A 485 -7.19 28.27 25.52
N GLY A 486 -7.56 29.19 24.63
CA GLY A 486 -6.83 30.43 24.33
C GLY A 486 -6.39 30.58 22.87
N TRP A 487 -6.63 29.58 22.02
CA TRP A 487 -6.51 29.67 20.55
C TRP A 487 -7.87 29.82 19.84
N ASP A 488 -8.91 30.07 20.62
CA ASP A 488 -10.32 30.15 20.22
C ASP A 488 -10.57 31.28 19.20
N ALA A 489 -9.63 32.22 19.06
CA ALA A 489 -9.62 33.31 18.08
C ALA A 489 -8.54 33.13 16.99
N TRP A 490 -8.21 31.89 16.62
CA TRP A 490 -7.21 31.58 15.57
C TRP A 490 -7.54 32.23 14.22
N GLU A 491 -8.82 32.46 13.95
CA GLU A 491 -9.38 33.11 12.75
C GLU A 491 -8.90 34.56 12.55
N SER A 492 -8.43 35.22 13.62
CA SER A 492 -7.95 36.60 13.61
C SER A 492 -6.43 36.71 13.74
N GLN A 493 -5.70 35.59 13.65
CA GLN A 493 -4.25 35.61 13.83
C GLN A 493 -3.51 36.17 12.61
N LYS A 494 -2.43 36.90 12.90
CA LYS A 494 -1.45 37.28 11.88
C LYS A 494 -0.51 36.13 11.63
N LEU A 495 -0.60 35.53 10.45
CA LEU A 495 0.24 34.42 10.05
C LEU A 495 1.40 34.90 9.16
N PRO A 496 2.59 34.28 9.25
CA PRO A 496 3.75 34.64 8.44
C PRO A 496 3.63 34.02 7.04
N LEU A 497 2.64 34.45 6.25
CA LEU A 497 2.32 33.90 4.91
C LEU A 497 2.72 34.84 3.76
N GLU A 498 3.71 35.71 3.98
CA GLU A 498 4.12 36.73 3.00
C GLU A 498 4.58 36.15 1.65
N ARG A 499 5.09 34.91 1.65
CA ARG A 499 5.61 34.21 0.46
C ARG A 499 4.69 33.13 -0.08
N LEU A 500 3.53 32.90 0.54
CA LEU A 500 2.61 31.84 0.14
C LEU A 500 2.01 32.18 -1.23
N ARG A 501 2.27 31.32 -2.23
CA ARG A 501 1.81 31.50 -3.62
C ARG A 501 0.69 30.55 -3.98
N ASN A 502 0.76 29.30 -3.51
CA ASN A 502 -0.20 28.27 -3.88
C ASN A 502 -0.83 27.64 -2.64
N VAL A 503 -2.16 27.53 -2.65
CA VAL A 503 -2.94 26.79 -1.66
C VAL A 503 -3.81 25.76 -2.38
N ASP A 504 -3.68 24.48 -2.03
CA ASP A 504 -4.52 23.38 -2.52
C ASP A 504 -5.32 22.77 -1.37
N PHE A 505 -6.64 23.01 -1.33
CA PHE A 505 -7.56 22.34 -0.42
C PHE A 505 -8.23 21.16 -1.12
N ARG A 506 -8.04 19.96 -0.56
CA ARG A 506 -8.69 18.73 -1.01
C ARG A 506 -9.76 18.27 -0.03
N ASN A 507 -10.82 17.67 -0.57
CA ASN A 507 -12.00 17.26 0.19
C ASN A 507 -12.66 18.42 0.96
N PHE A 508 -12.66 19.62 0.36
CA PHE A 508 -13.24 20.82 0.98
C PHE A 508 -14.75 20.65 1.20
N ILE A 509 -15.19 20.95 2.41
CA ILE A 509 -16.61 21.03 2.79
C ILE A 509 -16.84 22.43 3.37
N PRO A 510 -17.80 23.21 2.84
CA PRO A 510 -18.01 24.61 3.21
C PRO A 510 -18.71 24.74 4.58
N TYR A 511 -18.12 24.19 5.63
CA TYR A 511 -18.47 24.50 7.02
C TYR A 511 -17.71 25.74 7.50
N ASP A 512 -18.17 26.33 8.59
CA ASP A 512 -17.69 27.63 9.08
C ASP A 512 -16.17 27.61 9.32
N SER A 513 -15.62 26.52 9.87
CA SER A 513 -14.18 26.39 10.14
C SER A 513 -13.31 26.41 8.87
N GLN A 514 -13.73 25.73 7.80
CA GLN A 514 -12.96 25.69 6.54
C GLN A 514 -13.09 27.00 5.76
N ILE A 515 -14.26 27.65 5.82
CA ILE A 515 -14.47 28.97 5.22
C ILE A 515 -13.62 30.03 5.94
N GLN A 516 -13.55 29.96 7.27
CA GLN A 516 -12.69 30.83 8.08
C GLN A 516 -11.20 30.62 7.75
N LEU A 517 -10.75 29.38 7.54
CA LEU A 517 -9.38 29.10 7.09
C LEU A 517 -9.07 29.73 5.72
N VAL A 518 -9.99 29.60 4.77
CA VAL A 518 -9.85 30.25 3.45
C VAL A 518 -9.77 31.77 3.61
N SER A 519 -10.65 32.35 4.43
CA SER A 519 -10.68 33.80 4.70
C SER A 519 -9.38 34.29 5.37
N LEU A 520 -8.84 33.49 6.30
CA LEU A 520 -7.57 33.74 6.98
C LEU A 520 -6.41 33.77 5.99
N PHE A 521 -6.35 32.82 5.05
CA PHE A 521 -5.30 32.79 4.02
C PHE A 521 -5.41 33.96 3.05
N LEU A 522 -6.61 34.29 2.59
CA LEU A 522 -6.82 35.46 1.72
C LEU A 522 -6.42 36.77 2.41
N THR A 523 -6.53 36.85 3.73
CA THR A 523 -6.16 38.05 4.50
C THR A 523 -4.66 38.13 4.79
N ASN A 524 -3.99 36.99 4.99
CA ASN A 524 -2.59 36.94 5.43
C ASN A 524 -1.58 36.64 4.32
N ALA A 525 -2.02 36.22 3.13
CA ALA A 525 -1.14 35.84 2.02
C ALA A 525 -1.20 36.86 0.85
N PRO A 526 -0.49 38.00 0.93
CA PRO A 526 -0.51 39.03 -0.11
C PRO A 526 0.11 38.59 -1.44
N ALA A 527 0.96 37.56 -1.43
CA ALA A 527 1.62 37.02 -2.62
C ALA A 527 0.89 35.82 -3.26
N LEU A 528 -0.34 35.54 -2.82
CA LEU A 528 -1.11 34.38 -3.28
C LEU A 528 -1.44 34.47 -4.78
N GLU A 529 -0.92 33.54 -5.57
CA GLU A 529 -1.13 33.45 -7.02
C GLU A 529 -2.28 32.49 -7.37
N ARG A 530 -2.41 31.38 -6.64
CA ARG A 530 -3.41 30.34 -6.90
C ARG A 530 -3.99 29.77 -5.61
N MET A 531 -5.30 29.66 -5.55
CA MET A 531 -6.02 28.87 -4.54
C MET A 531 -6.95 27.88 -5.24
N THR A 532 -6.73 26.59 -5.01
CA THR A 532 -7.55 25.49 -5.53
C THR A 532 -8.40 24.94 -4.40
N LEU A 533 -9.71 24.84 -4.62
CA LEU A 533 -10.66 24.23 -3.68
C LEU A 533 -11.33 23.03 -4.37
N VAL A 534 -10.90 21.81 -4.04
CA VAL A 534 -11.51 20.57 -4.54
C VAL A 534 -12.60 20.12 -3.57
N LEU A 535 -13.86 20.28 -3.99
CA LEU A 535 -15.02 19.95 -3.16
C LEU A 535 -15.15 18.44 -2.92
N HIS A 536 -15.55 18.07 -1.70
CA HIS A 536 -15.83 16.68 -1.36
C HIS A 536 -17.03 16.13 -2.17
N ARG A 537 -16.95 14.89 -2.68
CA ARG A 537 -17.93 14.27 -3.62
C ARG A 537 -19.40 14.35 -3.18
N ARG A 538 -19.69 14.42 -1.87
CA ARG A 538 -21.06 14.56 -1.33
C ARG A 538 -21.69 15.95 -1.47
N THR A 539 -20.93 17.02 -1.70
CA THR A 539 -21.50 18.38 -1.85
C THR A 539 -22.36 18.51 -3.11
N TYR A 540 -22.16 17.63 -4.11
CA TYR A 540 -22.97 17.59 -5.34
C TYR A 540 -24.37 16.98 -5.18
N GLN A 541 -24.66 16.25 -4.10
CA GLN A 541 -25.96 15.58 -3.95
C GLN A 541 -27.07 16.49 -3.38
N ASN A 542 -26.72 17.64 -2.80
CA ASN A 542 -27.68 18.50 -2.09
C ASN A 542 -27.97 19.85 -2.79
N SER A 543 -27.46 20.08 -4.01
CA SER A 543 -27.54 21.40 -4.65
C SER A 543 -27.89 21.39 -6.14
N VAL A 544 -28.79 20.50 -6.58
CA VAL A 544 -29.60 20.75 -7.79
C VAL A 544 -31.01 20.17 -7.59
N PRO A 545 -32.06 20.98 -7.35
CA PRO A 545 -33.40 20.54 -7.65
C PRO A 545 -33.50 20.41 -9.17
N CYS A 546 -33.53 19.18 -9.67
CA CYS A 546 -33.94 18.93 -11.04
C CYS A 546 -35.35 19.52 -11.21
N PRO A 547 -35.60 20.46 -12.14
CA PRO A 547 -36.94 21.00 -12.33
C PRO A 547 -37.82 19.85 -12.80
N GLN A 548 -38.69 19.38 -11.91
CA GLN A 548 -39.74 18.43 -12.25
C GLN A 548 -40.54 19.06 -13.40
N SER A 549 -40.43 18.46 -14.58
CA SER A 549 -41.27 18.78 -15.71
C SER A 549 -42.73 18.60 -15.29
N MET A 550 -43.46 19.71 -15.16
CA MET A 550 -44.90 19.73 -15.16
C MET A 550 -45.39 19.04 -16.43
N SER A 551 -45.83 17.80 -16.32
CA SER A 551 -46.69 17.18 -17.33
C SER A 551 -48.13 17.44 -16.92
N GLY A 552 -48.72 18.45 -17.55
CA GLY A 552 -50.10 18.86 -17.35
C GLY A 552 -50.67 19.49 -18.62
N ARG A 553 -51.29 18.62 -19.43
CA ARG A 553 -52.28 18.88 -20.50
C ARG A 553 -51.78 19.44 -21.84
N GLY A 554 -51.75 18.53 -22.81
CA GLY A 554 -52.27 18.70 -24.17
C GLY A 554 -53.09 17.46 -24.49
#